data_AF-A0A538CX41-F1
#
_entry.id   AF-A0A538CX41-F1
#
_cell.length_a   1.000
_cell.length_b   1.000
_cell.length_c   1.000
_cell.angle_alpha   90.00
_cell.angle_beta   90.00
_cell.angle_gamma   90.00
#
_symmetry.space_group_name_H-M   'P 1'
#
loop_
_entity.id
_entity.type
_entity.pdbx_description
1 polymer ?
#
loop_
_entity_poly.entity_id
_entity_poly.type
_entity_poly.pdbx_seq_one_letter_code
_entity_poly.pdbx_strand_id
1 'polypeptide(L)'
;MTNKDLGVDDSLLESAAKCLDAESVRALGTLELTGAAKSRLELLAKKANEGQLAAEEAREYDRFIELGDIIATLRLKAERQLQFARG
;
A
#
# COMPACT_ATOMS: atom_id res chain seq x y z
N MET A 1 14.29 -19.27 -15.77
CA MET A 1 15.18 -18.42 -14.96
C MET A 1 14.63 -17.00 -15.07
N THR A 2 14.00 -16.53 -14.00
CA THR A 2 13.22 -15.29 -13.91
C THR A 2 14.15 -14.08 -13.98
N ASN A 3 14.17 -13.42 -15.13
CA ASN A 3 14.76 -12.09 -15.25
C ASN A 3 13.74 -11.12 -14.61
N LYS A 4 13.92 -10.87 -13.31
CA LYS A 4 13.11 -9.92 -12.56
C LYS A 4 13.55 -8.54 -13.02
N ASP A 5 12.93 -8.05 -14.10
CA ASP A 5 12.74 -6.62 -14.27
C ASP A 5 12.04 -6.14 -12.99
N LEU A 6 12.85 -5.68 -12.03
CA LEU A 6 12.35 -4.93 -10.90
C LEU A 6 11.83 -3.65 -11.53
N GLY A 7 10.52 -3.60 -11.77
CA GLY A 7 9.87 -2.48 -12.43
C GLY A 7 10.26 -1.15 -11.77
N VAL A 8 10.14 -0.06 -12.51
CA VAL A 8 10.47 1.30 -12.02
C VAL A 8 9.82 1.56 -10.66
N ASP A 9 8.61 1.06 -10.45
CA ASP A 9 7.89 1.03 -9.18
C ASP A 9 8.64 0.29 -8.05
N ASP A 10 9.09 -0.95 -8.26
CA ASP A 10 9.78 -1.72 -7.22
C ASP A 10 11.13 -1.08 -6.84
N SER A 11 11.85 -0.53 -7.82
CA SER A 11 13.10 0.22 -7.61
C SER A 11 12.88 1.54 -6.86
N LEU A 12 11.80 2.26 -7.18
CA LEU A 12 11.42 3.48 -6.47
C LEU A 12 11.03 3.17 -5.02
N LEU A 13 10.24 2.13 -4.78
CA LEU A 13 9.85 1.72 -3.43
C LEU A 13 11.05 1.23 -2.61
N GLU A 14 11.99 0.54 -3.24
CA GLU A 14 13.25 0.16 -2.58
C GLU A 14 14.09 1.38 -2.20
N SER A 15 14.12 2.40 -3.07
CA SER A 15 14.84 3.65 -2.79
C SER A 15 14.16 4.46 -1.69
N ALA A 16 12.83 4.58 -1.73
CA ALA A 16 12.05 5.25 -0.70
C ALA A 16 12.20 4.56 0.67
N ALA A 17 12.19 3.22 0.70
CA ALA A 17 12.36 2.45 1.93
C ALA A 17 13.68 2.78 2.66
N LYS A 18 14.77 3.00 1.92
CA LYS A 18 16.09 3.35 2.50
C LYS A 18 16.14 4.73 3.13
N CYS A 19 15.22 5.63 2.76
CA CYS A 19 15.14 6.98 3.32
C CYS A 19 14.39 7.05 4.65
N LEU A 20 13.69 5.98 5.04
CA LEU A 20 12.85 5.95 6.23
C LEU A 20 13.65 5.48 7.45
N ASP A 21 13.54 6.23 8.54
CA ASP A 21 14.12 5.85 9.83
C ASP A 21 13.21 4.87 10.60
N ALA A 22 13.74 4.36 11.71
CA ALA A 22 13.03 3.37 12.50
C ALA A 22 11.70 3.87 13.07
N GLU A 23 11.56 5.17 13.34
CA GLU A 23 10.32 5.76 13.83
C GLU A 23 9.27 5.85 12.72
N SER A 24 9.69 6.33 11.55
CA SER A 24 8.84 6.44 10.36
C SER A 24 8.33 5.07 9.91
N VAL A 25 9.16 4.02 9.94
CA VAL A 25 8.71 2.65 9.61
C VAL A 25 7.69 2.13 10.62
N ARG A 26 7.85 2.42 11.91
CA ARG A 26 6.85 2.06 12.92
C ARG A 26 5.52 2.79 12.68
N ALA A 27 5.59 4.09 12.34
CA ALA A 27 4.41 4.89 12.04
C ALA A 27 3.67 4.41 10.78
N LEU A 28 4.41 4.02 9.73
CA LEU A 28 3.84 3.37 8.54
C LEU A 28 3.07 2.10 8.90
N GLY A 29 3.55 1.35 9.90
CA GLY A 29 2.91 0.13 10.36
C GLY A 29 1.54 0.34 11.03
N THR A 30 1.25 1.58 11.44
CA THR A 30 -0.01 1.99 12.09
C THR A 30 -0.88 2.88 11.20
N LEU A 31 -0.55 2.98 9.90
CA LEU A 31 -1.35 3.77 8.97
C LEU A 31 -2.75 3.18 8.83
N GLU A 32 -3.75 4.03 9.05
CA GLU A 32 -5.15 3.73 8.80
C GLU A 32 -5.78 4.85 7.98
N LEU A 33 -6.75 4.48 7.14
CA LEU A 33 -7.66 5.46 6.54
C LEU A 33 -8.49 6.11 7.65
N THR A 34 -8.69 7.42 7.57
CA THR A 34 -9.42 8.18 8.58
C THR A 34 -10.79 8.64 8.08
N GLY A 35 -11.75 8.72 9.01
CA GLY A 35 -13.05 9.36 8.83
C GLY A 35 -13.77 8.96 7.54
N ALA A 36 -14.04 9.95 6.69
CA ALA A 36 -14.82 9.79 5.47
C ALA A 36 -14.20 8.80 4.47
N ALA A 37 -12.87 8.72 4.37
CA ALA A 37 -12.21 7.84 3.43
C ALA A 37 -12.42 6.36 3.80
N LYS A 38 -12.34 6.04 5.09
CA LYS A 38 -12.62 4.68 5.60
C LYS A 38 -14.06 4.27 5.36
N SER A 39 -15.02 5.13 5.74
CA SER A 39 -16.45 4.85 5.51
C SER A 39 -16.79 4.73 4.02
N ARG A 40 -16.13 5.51 3.16
CA ARG A 40 -16.30 5.40 1.71
C ARG A 40 -15.78 4.06 1.18
N LEU A 41 -14.59 3.63 1.61
CA LEU A 41 -14.04 2.34 1.22
C LEU A 41 -14.92 1.17 1.68
N GLU A 42 -15.45 1.23 2.91
CA GLU A 42 -16.36 0.20 3.45
C GLU A 42 -17.65 0.11 2.63
N LEU A 43 -18.23 1.24 2.23
CA LEU A 43 -19.40 1.27 1.36
C LEU A 43 -19.11 0.66 -0.01
N LEU A 44 -17.97 1.01 -0.62
CA LEU A 44 -17.56 0.47 -1.92
C LEU A 44 -17.34 -1.04 -1.84
N ALA A 45 -16.66 -1.52 -0.80
CA ALA A 45 -16.45 -2.94 -0.56
C ALA A 45 -17.78 -3.69 -0.40
N LYS A 46 -18.74 -3.12 0.34
CA LYS A 46 -20.08 -3.69 0.48
C LYS A 46 -20.79 -3.80 -0.88
N LYS A 47 -20.81 -2.72 -1.66
CA LYS A 47 -21.42 -2.71 -3.00
C LYS A 47 -20.75 -3.71 -3.95
N ALA A 48 -19.43 -3.85 -3.89
CA ALA A 48 -18.67 -4.81 -4.68
C ALA A 48 -19.12 -6.25 -4.37
N ASN A 49 -19.23 -6.59 -3.08
CA ASN A 49 -19.71 -7.90 -2.62
C ASN A 49 -21.16 -8.19 -3.05
N GLU A 50 -22.00 -7.16 -3.14
CA GLU A 50 -23.40 -7.26 -3.57
C GLU A 50 -23.57 -7.23 -5.10
N GLY A 51 -22.48 -7.04 -5.87
CA GLY A 51 -22.53 -6.89 -7.32
C GLY A 51 -23.19 -5.59 -7.81
N GLN A 52 -23.20 -4.56 -6.96
CA GLN A 52 -23.89 -3.28 -7.17
C GLN A 52 -22.94 -2.11 -7.44
N LEU A 53 -21.66 -2.39 -7.69
CA LEU A 53 -20.65 -1.37 -7.90
C LEU A 53 -20.82 -0.71 -9.27
N ALA A 54 -21.11 0.60 -9.30
CA ALA A 54 -21.15 1.35 -10.55
C ALA A 54 -19.73 1.48 -11.16
N ALA A 55 -19.62 1.77 -12.46
CA ALA A 55 -18.32 1.85 -13.13
C ALA A 55 -17.40 2.94 -12.55
N GLU A 56 -17.96 4.08 -12.15
CA GLU A 56 -17.24 5.17 -11.48
C GLU A 56 -16.76 4.74 -10.09
N GLU A 57 -17.59 3.97 -9.37
CA GLU A 57 -17.30 3.43 -8.05
C GLU A 57 -16.24 2.33 -8.09
N ALA A 58 -16.25 1.50 -9.15
CA ALA A 58 -15.22 0.51 -9.40
C ALA A 58 -13.86 1.18 -9.60
N ARG A 59 -13.78 2.21 -10.45
CA ARG A 59 -12.54 2.98 -10.64
C ARG A 59 -12.04 3.64 -9.35
N GLU A 60 -12.94 4.05 -8.47
CA GLU A 60 -12.57 4.59 -7.16
C GLU A 60 -12.05 3.49 -6.22
N TYR A 61 -12.74 2.35 -6.18
CA TYR A 61 -12.37 1.20 -5.38
C TYR A 61 -11.01 0.62 -5.80
N ASP A 62 -10.77 0.49 -7.11
CA ASP A 62 -9.51 0.02 -7.68
C ASP A 62 -8.35 0.93 -7.26
N ARG A 63 -8.53 2.26 -7.27
CA ARG A 63 -7.50 3.20 -6.79
C ARG A 63 -7.18 3.01 -5.31
N PHE A 64 -8.17 2.70 -4.46
CA PHE A 64 -7.90 2.41 -3.06
C PHE A 64 -7.07 1.12 -2.90
N ILE A 65 -7.34 0.10 -3.71
CA ILE A 65 -6.57 -1.15 -3.73
C ILE A 65 -5.14 -0.89 -4.20
N GLU A 66 -4.97 -0.22 -5.35
CA GLU A 66 -3.65 0.10 -5.92
C GLU A 66 -2.77 0.88 -4.94
N LEU A 67 -3.32 1.93 -4.30
CA LEU A 67 -2.58 2.71 -3.30
C LEU A 67 -2.29 1.89 -2.04
N GLY A 68 -3.22 1.03 -1.62
CA GLY A 68 -3.04 0.11 -0.52
C GLY A 68 -1.87 -0.84 -0.73
N ASP A 69 -1.77 -1.42 -1.93
CA ASP A 69 -0.68 -2.34 -2.31
C ASP A 69 0.68 -1.64 -2.35
N ILE A 70 0.72 -0.39 -2.84
CA ILE A 70 1.94 0.44 -2.82
C ILE A 70 2.42 0.69 -1.38
N ILE A 71 1.51 1.10 -0.48
CA ILE A 71 1.85 1.36 0.92
C ILE A 71 2.29 0.07 1.62
N ALA A 72 1.59 -1.04 1.40
CA ALA A 72 1.93 -2.34 1.96
C ALA A 72 3.33 -2.80 1.50
N THR A 73 3.63 -2.63 0.22
CA THR A 73 4.93 -2.99 -0.36
C THR A 73 6.06 -2.11 0.19
N LEU A 74 5.84 -0.79 0.31
CA LEU A 74 6.79 0.12 0.93
C LEU A 74 7.11 -0.28 2.37
N ARG A 75 6.07 -0.58 3.17
CA ARG A 75 6.20 -1.02 4.56
C ARG A 75 7.06 -2.29 4.66
N LEU A 76 6.76 -3.31 3.86
CA LEU A 76 7.51 -4.57 3.87
C LEU A 76 9.00 -4.37 3.54
N LYS A 77 9.30 -3.50 2.56
CA LYS A 77 10.69 -3.17 2.21
C LYS A 77 11.38 -2.42 3.33
N ALA A 78 10.71 -1.44 3.95
CA ALA A 78 11.30 -0.64 5.02
C ALA A 78 11.52 -1.46 6.31
N GLU A 79 10.58 -2.32 6.68
CA GLU A 79 10.73 -3.27 7.79
C GLU A 79 11.93 -4.20 7.57
N ARG A 80 12.11 -4.71 6.34
CA ARG A 80 13.25 -5.53 5.95
C ARG A 80 14.58 -4.77 6.07
N GLN A 81 14.65 -3.52 5.62
CA GLN A 81 15.86 -2.70 5.72
C GLN A 81 16.30 -2.53 7.19
N LEU A 82 15.37 -2.29 8.12
CA LEU A 82 15.67 -2.18 9.55
C LEU A 82 16.12 -3.49 10.19
N GLN A 83 15.61 -4.63 9.71
CA GLN A 83 16.06 -5.95 10.18
C GLN A 83 17.52 -6.19 9.78
N PHE A 84 17.90 -5.85 8.54
CA PHE A 84 19.28 -5.99 8.07
C PHE A 84 20.25 -4.97 8.67
N ALA A 85 19.80 -3.75 8.97
CA ALA A 85 20.64 -2.74 9.63
C ALA A 85 21.00 -3.08 11.08
N ARG A 86 20.34 -4.07 11.68
CA ARG A 86 20.58 -4.55 13.06
C ARG A 86 21.48 -5.78 13.13
N GLY A 87 21.92 -6.33 11.98
CA GLY A 87 22.79 -7.50 11.87
C GLY A 87 24.24 -7.19 11.58
#